data_AF-A0AAE0DYX6-F1
#
_entry.id   AF-A0AAE0DYX6-F1
#
_cell.length_a   1.000
_cell.length_b   1.000
_cell.length_c   1.000
_cell.angle_alpha   90.00
_cell.angle_beta   90.00
_cell.angle_gamma   90.00
#
_symmetry.space_group_name_H-M   'P 1'
#
loop_
_entity.id
_entity.type
_entity.pdbx_description
1 polymer ?
#
loop_
_entity_poly.entity_id
_entity_poly.type
_entity_poly.pdbx_seq_one_letter_code
_entity_poly.pdbx_strand_id
1 'polypeptide(L)'
;MASHIVGYPRMGPKRELKFALESFWDGKSSAEELQKVSADLRSSIWKQMSEAGIKYIPSNTFSYYDQVLDTTAMLGAVPDRYNWNGGEIGFDTFFSMARGNATVPAMEMTKWFDTNYHYIVPELGPDVKFSYASHKAVNEYKEAKGNSRSDEKLLSVFREGVKYGAGIGPGVYDIHSPRIPSTEEIADRINKMLAVLETNILWVNPDCGLKTRKYTEVKPALQNMVAAAKLLRTQLASAK
;
A
#
# COMPACT_ATOMS: atom_id res chain seq x y z
N MET A 1 19.77 10.72 -1.05
CA MET A 1 18.41 10.56 -1.64
C MET A 1 18.03 9.09 -1.74
N ALA A 2 16.77 8.78 -1.43
CA ALA A 2 16.15 7.45 -1.52
C ALA A 2 14.78 7.53 -2.23
N SER A 3 14.31 6.43 -2.80
CA SER A 3 12.99 6.31 -3.44
C SER A 3 12.01 5.60 -2.50
N HIS A 4 10.79 6.11 -2.36
CA HIS A 4 9.75 5.58 -1.47
C HIS A 4 8.36 5.66 -2.12
N ILE A 5 7.49 4.70 -1.81
CA ILE A 5 6.07 4.70 -2.19
C ILE A 5 5.20 4.56 -0.94
N VAL A 6 4.26 5.49 -0.72
CA VAL A 6 3.33 5.46 0.42
C VAL A 6 2.24 4.38 0.31
N GLY A 7 1.90 3.95 -0.90
CA GLY A 7 0.82 3.00 -1.15
C GLY A 7 0.71 2.59 -2.61
N TYR A 8 0.11 1.43 -2.89
CA TYR A 8 0.01 0.85 -4.23
C TYR A 8 -1.43 0.35 -4.53
N PRO A 9 -1.93 0.46 -5.77
CA PRO A 9 -3.22 -0.11 -6.15
C PRO A 9 -3.31 -1.62 -5.88
N ARG A 10 -4.41 -2.07 -5.26
CA ARG A 10 -4.59 -3.46 -4.82
C ARG A 10 -5.47 -4.31 -5.75
N MET A 11 -6.17 -3.71 -6.70
CA MET A 11 -7.13 -4.43 -7.55
C MET A 11 -6.49 -5.36 -8.57
N GLY A 12 -5.22 -5.14 -8.89
CA GLY A 12 -4.52 -5.81 -9.98
C GLY A 12 -4.76 -5.17 -11.36
N PRO A 13 -3.87 -5.42 -12.34
CA PRO A 13 -3.93 -4.80 -13.67
C PRO A 13 -5.24 -5.05 -14.43
N LYS A 14 -5.88 -6.20 -14.20
CA LYS A 14 -7.15 -6.60 -14.85
C LYS A 14 -8.29 -6.75 -13.84
N ARG A 15 -8.17 -6.16 -12.65
CA ARG A 15 -9.14 -6.26 -11.55
C ARG A 15 -9.29 -7.68 -11.01
N GLU A 16 -8.20 -8.44 -10.98
CA GLU A 16 -8.12 -9.81 -10.46
C GLU A 16 -8.75 -9.93 -9.06
N LEU A 17 -8.46 -8.96 -8.17
CA LEU A 17 -9.03 -8.95 -6.82
C LEU A 17 -10.55 -8.76 -6.83
N LYS A 18 -11.10 -7.96 -7.76
CA LYS A 18 -12.55 -7.74 -7.87
C LYS A 18 -13.27 -9.06 -8.12
N PHE A 19 -12.81 -9.78 -9.14
CA PHE A 19 -13.48 -11.00 -9.58
C PHE A 19 -13.28 -12.13 -8.57
N ALA A 20 -12.12 -12.20 -7.90
CA ALA A 20 -11.90 -13.15 -6.82
C ALA A 20 -12.82 -12.88 -5.62
N LEU A 21 -13.00 -11.61 -5.22
CA LEU A 21 -13.93 -11.24 -4.15
C LEU A 21 -15.38 -11.56 -4.51
N GLU A 22 -15.82 -11.22 -5.73
CA GLU A 22 -17.18 -11.52 -6.19
C GLU A 22 -17.44 -13.02 -6.26
N SER A 23 -16.49 -13.79 -6.79
CA SER A 23 -16.58 -15.26 -6.81
C SER A 23 -16.69 -15.85 -5.40
N PHE A 24 -15.89 -15.33 -4.45
CA PHE A 24 -15.94 -15.77 -3.05
C PHE A 24 -17.28 -15.44 -2.39
N TRP A 25 -17.78 -14.22 -2.57
CA TRP A 25 -19.08 -13.80 -2.00
C TRP A 25 -20.27 -14.55 -2.61
N ASP A 26 -20.17 -14.95 -3.88
CA ASP A 26 -21.18 -15.77 -4.56
C ASP A 26 -21.08 -17.26 -4.19
N GLY A 27 -20.13 -17.65 -3.32
CA GLY A 27 -19.89 -19.06 -2.94
C GLY A 27 -19.33 -19.92 -4.07
N LYS A 28 -18.79 -19.31 -5.13
CA LYS A 28 -18.24 -19.99 -6.31
C LYS A 28 -16.76 -20.36 -6.15
N SER A 29 -16.08 -19.80 -5.16
CA SER A 29 -14.68 -20.10 -4.83
C SER A 29 -14.45 -20.12 -3.33
N SER A 30 -13.44 -20.87 -2.90
CA SER A 30 -13.08 -21.02 -1.49
C SER A 30 -12.27 -19.84 -0.92
N ALA A 31 -12.12 -19.80 0.40
CA ALA A 31 -11.27 -18.81 1.06
C ALA A 31 -9.79 -18.97 0.65
N GLU A 32 -9.33 -20.20 0.46
CA GLU A 32 -7.97 -20.53 0.00
C GLU A 32 -7.71 -19.99 -1.41
N GLU A 33 -8.69 -20.10 -2.31
CA GLU A 33 -8.58 -19.56 -3.67
C GLU A 33 -8.48 -18.02 -3.67
N LEU A 34 -9.31 -17.35 -2.86
CA LEU A 34 -9.24 -15.89 -2.66
C LEU A 34 -7.89 -15.48 -2.06
N GLN A 35 -7.39 -16.22 -1.07
CA GLN A 35 -6.07 -15.99 -0.47
C GLN A 35 -4.95 -16.18 -1.48
N LYS A 36 -5.03 -17.20 -2.35
CA LYS A 36 -4.04 -17.46 -3.40
C LYS A 36 -3.94 -16.30 -4.38
N VAL A 37 -5.07 -15.84 -4.93
CA VAL A 37 -5.10 -14.68 -5.85
C VAL A 37 -4.49 -13.45 -5.17
N SER A 38 -4.79 -13.25 -3.89
CA SER A 38 -4.31 -12.09 -3.12
C SER A 38 -2.81 -12.14 -2.84
N ALA A 39 -2.28 -13.32 -2.49
CA ALA A 39 -0.85 -13.55 -2.31
C ALA A 39 -0.07 -13.33 -3.61
N ASP A 40 -0.60 -13.82 -4.74
CA ASP A 40 -0.01 -13.62 -6.06
C ASP A 40 0.03 -12.14 -6.46
N LEU A 41 -1.06 -11.40 -6.19
CA LEU A 41 -1.10 -9.95 -6.40
C LEU A 41 -0.07 -9.22 -5.54
N ARG A 42 0.00 -9.49 -4.23
CA ARG A 42 0.99 -8.85 -3.35
C ARG A 42 2.42 -9.16 -3.79
N SER A 43 2.72 -10.42 -4.10
CA SER A 43 4.03 -10.85 -4.60
C SER A 43 4.42 -10.11 -5.88
N SER A 44 3.51 -10.06 -6.86
CA SER A 44 3.69 -9.32 -8.11
C SER A 44 3.95 -7.82 -7.88
N ILE A 45 3.20 -7.20 -6.98
CA ILE A 45 3.35 -5.78 -6.62
C ILE A 45 4.72 -5.49 -5.99
N TRP A 46 5.15 -6.29 -5.01
CA TRP A 46 6.46 -6.12 -4.37
C TRP A 46 7.60 -6.35 -5.34
N LYS A 47 7.50 -7.39 -6.18
CA LYS A 47 8.48 -7.68 -7.23
C LYS A 47 8.59 -6.52 -8.22
N GLN A 48 7.46 -5.99 -8.68
CA GLN A 48 7.43 -4.85 -9.60
C GLN A 48 8.10 -3.60 -9.00
N MET A 49 7.82 -3.26 -7.74
CA MET A 49 8.45 -2.12 -7.07
C MET A 49 9.95 -2.33 -6.85
N SER A 50 10.36 -3.56 -6.52
CA SER A 50 11.77 -3.95 -6.37
C SER A 50 12.53 -3.84 -7.70
N GLU A 51 11.99 -4.40 -8.77
CA GLU A 51 12.57 -4.34 -10.12
C GLU A 51 12.67 -2.90 -10.64
N ALA A 52 11.71 -2.03 -10.27
CA ALA A 52 11.77 -0.61 -10.58
C ALA A 52 12.88 0.13 -9.81
N GLY A 53 13.45 -0.45 -8.74
CA GLY A 53 14.49 0.17 -7.92
C GLY A 53 13.96 1.11 -6.83
N ILE A 54 12.73 0.88 -6.33
CA ILE A 54 12.19 1.57 -5.16
C ILE A 54 12.93 1.09 -3.91
N LYS A 55 13.52 2.01 -3.13
CA LYS A 55 14.31 1.67 -1.93
C LYS A 55 13.43 1.31 -0.74
N TYR A 56 12.34 2.05 -0.52
CA TYR A 56 11.38 1.82 0.57
C TYR A 56 10.05 1.37 -0.01
N ILE A 57 9.84 0.05 -0.03
CA ILE A 57 8.66 -0.63 -0.56
C ILE A 57 7.66 -0.83 0.59
N PRO A 58 6.40 -0.39 0.46
CA PRO A 58 5.42 -0.54 1.52
C PRO A 58 4.86 -1.96 1.58
N SER A 59 4.58 -2.43 2.80
CA SER A 59 3.74 -3.60 3.11
C SER A 59 2.47 -3.15 3.82
N ASN A 60 1.46 -4.02 3.94
CA ASN A 60 0.17 -3.73 4.58
C ASN A 60 -0.70 -2.71 3.80
N THR A 61 -0.31 -2.33 2.58
CA THR A 61 -1.11 -1.45 1.70
C THR A 61 -2.20 -2.20 0.94
N PHE A 62 -2.05 -3.51 0.78
CA PHE A 62 -3.07 -4.38 0.25
C PHE A 62 -4.24 -4.46 1.24
N SER A 63 -5.46 -4.63 0.75
CA SER A 63 -6.64 -4.88 1.58
C SER A 63 -7.70 -5.57 0.72
N TYR A 64 -8.46 -6.45 1.36
CA TYR A 64 -9.59 -7.11 0.71
C TYR A 64 -10.78 -6.17 0.50
N TYR A 65 -10.88 -5.08 1.27
CA TYR A 65 -12.02 -4.17 1.16
C TYR A 65 -11.69 -2.73 1.50
N ASP A 66 -11.08 -2.46 2.66
CA ASP A 66 -10.71 -1.11 3.06
C ASP A 66 -9.59 -1.09 4.12
N GLN A 67 -8.68 -0.12 4.04
CA GLN A 67 -7.57 0.01 4.98
C GLN A 67 -7.98 0.45 6.38
N VAL A 68 -9.08 1.21 6.51
CA VAL A 68 -9.57 1.63 7.84
C VAL A 68 -10.31 0.45 8.49
N LEU A 69 -11.02 -0.33 7.68
CA LEU A 69 -11.56 -1.62 8.11
C LEU A 69 -10.46 -2.61 8.53
N ASP A 70 -9.34 -2.70 7.80
CA ASP A 70 -8.20 -3.52 8.22
C ASP A 70 -7.68 -3.11 9.61
N THR A 71 -7.66 -1.81 9.89
CA THR A 71 -7.22 -1.28 11.20
C THR A 71 -8.25 -1.56 12.28
N THR A 72 -9.54 -1.46 11.95
CA THR A 72 -10.66 -1.85 12.83
C THR A 72 -10.54 -3.32 13.23
N ALA A 73 -10.25 -4.21 12.26
CA ALA A 73 -10.00 -5.62 12.53
C ALA A 73 -8.72 -5.85 13.35
N MET A 74 -7.62 -5.14 13.05
CA MET A 74 -6.38 -5.24 13.83
C MET A 74 -6.60 -4.94 15.31
N LEU A 75 -7.44 -3.96 15.62
CA LEU A 75 -7.75 -3.53 16.97
C LEU A 75 -8.91 -4.30 17.63
N GLY A 76 -9.52 -5.27 16.93
CA GLY A 76 -10.68 -5.99 17.45
C GLY A 76 -11.88 -5.08 17.73
N ALA A 77 -11.98 -3.95 17.04
CA ALA A 77 -13.03 -2.95 17.24
C ALA A 77 -14.30 -3.31 16.46
N VAL A 78 -14.78 -4.55 16.64
CA VAL A 78 -15.93 -5.11 15.93
C VAL A 78 -17.22 -4.76 16.69
N PRO A 79 -18.23 -4.14 16.05
CA PRO A 79 -19.52 -3.91 16.69
C PRO A 79 -20.23 -5.19 17.13
N ASP A 80 -20.88 -5.17 18.29
CA ASP A 80 -21.52 -6.34 18.92
C ASP A 80 -22.51 -7.08 18.01
N ARG A 81 -23.19 -6.35 17.11
CA ARG A 81 -24.15 -6.93 16.16
C ARG A 81 -23.55 -7.98 15.23
N TYR A 82 -22.23 -8.01 15.06
CA TYR A 82 -21.53 -9.02 14.27
C TYR A 82 -21.17 -10.28 15.06
N ASN A 83 -21.53 -10.36 16.35
CA ASN A 83 -21.38 -11.52 17.23
C ASN A 83 -19.97 -12.13 17.26
N TRP A 84 -18.94 -11.29 17.13
CA TRP A 84 -17.56 -11.73 17.21
C TRP A 84 -17.13 -11.88 18.68
N ASN A 85 -16.70 -13.08 19.06
CA ASN A 85 -16.42 -13.45 20.45
C ASN A 85 -14.92 -13.42 20.81
N GLY A 86 -14.11 -12.65 20.07
CA GLY A 86 -12.66 -12.61 20.22
C GLY A 86 -11.89 -13.59 19.30
N GLY A 87 -10.56 -13.50 19.33
CA GLY A 87 -9.66 -14.33 18.51
C GLY A 87 -9.18 -13.66 17.22
N GLU A 88 -8.66 -14.42 16.26
CA GLU A 88 -8.28 -13.87 14.96
C GLU A 88 -9.53 -13.62 14.11
N ILE A 89 -9.67 -12.41 13.56
CA ILE A 89 -10.75 -12.04 12.66
C ILE A 89 -10.53 -12.68 11.29
N GLY A 90 -11.44 -13.59 10.92
CA GLY A 90 -11.51 -14.20 9.60
C GLY A 90 -12.36 -13.42 8.59
N PHE A 91 -12.51 -13.99 7.39
CA PHE A 91 -13.27 -13.37 6.31
C PHE A 91 -14.75 -13.17 6.61
N ASP A 92 -15.38 -14.05 7.38
CA ASP A 92 -16.81 -13.93 7.69
C ASP A 92 -17.11 -12.65 8.46
N THR A 93 -16.41 -12.42 9.58
CA THR A 93 -16.55 -11.18 10.37
C THR A 93 -16.08 -9.96 9.58
N PHE A 94 -14.94 -10.06 8.89
CA PHE A 94 -14.38 -8.94 8.12
C PHE A 94 -15.34 -8.46 7.02
N PHE A 95 -15.87 -9.37 6.21
CA PHE A 95 -16.82 -9.01 5.16
C PHE A 95 -18.19 -8.67 5.71
N SER A 96 -18.63 -9.28 6.81
CA SER A 96 -19.88 -8.87 7.46
C SER A 96 -19.84 -7.40 7.90
N MET A 97 -18.70 -6.91 8.42
CA MET A 97 -18.52 -5.48 8.69
C MET A 97 -18.56 -4.65 7.40
N ALA A 98 -17.87 -5.11 6.35
CA ALA A 98 -17.72 -4.37 5.10
C ALA A 98 -19.01 -4.22 4.28
N ARG A 99 -19.83 -5.27 4.21
CA ARG A 99 -20.96 -5.37 3.27
C ARG A 99 -22.24 -5.94 3.88
N GLY A 100 -22.24 -6.20 5.19
CA GLY A 100 -23.36 -6.83 5.88
C GLY A 100 -23.50 -8.31 5.51
N ASN A 101 -24.56 -8.90 6.04
CA ASN A 101 -25.00 -10.25 5.74
C ASN A 101 -26.54 -10.29 5.69
N ALA A 102 -27.14 -11.48 5.66
CA ALA A 102 -28.59 -11.65 5.56
C ALA A 102 -29.39 -11.03 6.73
N THR A 103 -28.79 -10.87 7.90
CA THR A 103 -29.46 -10.43 9.13
C THR A 103 -28.88 -9.15 9.74
N VAL A 104 -27.65 -8.79 9.39
CA VAL A 104 -26.92 -7.66 9.97
C VAL A 104 -26.47 -6.68 8.88
N PRO A 105 -26.75 -5.37 9.00
CA PRO A 105 -26.31 -4.38 8.03
C PRO A 105 -24.78 -4.19 8.06
N ALA A 106 -24.23 -3.66 6.96
CA ALA A 106 -22.85 -3.21 6.90
C ALA A 106 -22.59 -2.03 7.84
N MET A 107 -21.32 -1.79 8.15
CA MET A 107 -20.88 -0.51 8.74
C MET A 107 -21.02 0.61 7.71
N GLU A 108 -21.10 1.85 8.20
CA GLU A 108 -21.22 3.02 7.32
C GLU A 108 -19.95 3.24 6.50
N MET A 109 -20.12 3.72 5.26
CA MET A 109 -19.02 4.08 4.38
C MET A 109 -19.14 5.53 3.94
N THR A 110 -18.04 6.27 4.02
CA THR A 110 -18.00 7.68 3.62
C THR A 110 -16.76 7.99 2.79
N LYS A 111 -16.73 9.18 2.18
CA LYS A 111 -15.62 9.60 1.33
C LYS A 111 -14.32 9.76 2.13
N TRP A 112 -13.24 9.23 1.57
CA TRP A 112 -11.89 9.47 2.07
C TRP A 112 -11.41 10.83 1.60
N PHE A 113 -11.49 11.83 2.49
CA PHE A 113 -11.15 13.22 2.21
C PHE A 113 -11.88 13.75 0.97
N ASP A 114 -11.17 14.48 0.11
CA ASP A 114 -11.63 15.02 -1.17
C ASP A 114 -11.46 14.04 -2.34
N THR A 115 -11.20 12.76 -2.07
CA THR A 115 -11.02 11.73 -3.10
C THR A 115 -12.34 11.03 -3.46
N ASN A 116 -12.31 10.21 -4.52
CA ASN A 116 -13.42 9.31 -4.89
C ASN A 116 -13.35 7.94 -4.19
N TYR A 117 -12.35 7.71 -3.33
CA TYR A 117 -12.28 6.49 -2.53
C TYR A 117 -13.25 6.60 -1.34
N HIS A 118 -13.86 5.48 -0.95
CA HIS A 118 -14.72 5.40 0.23
C HIS A 118 -14.08 4.44 1.24
N TYR A 119 -14.16 4.78 2.52
CA TYR A 119 -13.64 3.96 3.62
C TYR A 119 -14.77 3.56 4.58
N ILE A 120 -14.55 2.51 5.37
CA ILE A 120 -15.50 2.07 6.40
C ILE A 120 -15.23 2.86 7.68
N VAL A 121 -16.25 3.54 8.20
CA VAL A 121 -16.13 4.38 9.40
C VAL A 121 -16.13 3.49 10.65
N PRO A 122 -15.08 3.51 11.49
CA PRO A 122 -15.07 2.77 12.75
C PRO A 122 -16.17 3.24 13.68
N GLU A 123 -16.93 2.31 14.24
CA GLU A 123 -17.99 2.58 15.21
C GLU A 123 -17.44 2.38 16.62
N LEU A 124 -16.87 3.45 17.17
CA LEU A 124 -16.20 3.40 18.48
C LEU A 124 -17.14 3.93 19.58
N GLY A 125 -17.05 3.30 20.75
CA GLY A 125 -17.79 3.70 21.94
C GLY A 125 -17.03 3.29 23.21
N PRO A 126 -17.48 3.72 24.40
CA PRO A 126 -16.82 3.43 25.66
C PRO A 126 -16.74 1.93 25.99
N ASP A 127 -17.66 1.13 25.43
CA ASP A 127 -17.77 -0.31 25.70
C ASP A 127 -16.95 -1.18 24.74
N VAL A 128 -16.30 -0.58 23.72
CA VAL A 128 -15.47 -1.33 22.77
C VAL A 128 -14.25 -1.91 23.48
N LYS A 129 -14.12 -3.24 23.43
CA LYS A 129 -12.98 -3.97 23.98
C LYS A 129 -11.95 -4.23 22.91
N PHE A 130 -10.95 -3.36 22.84
CA PHE A 130 -9.84 -3.55 21.91
C PHE A 130 -9.02 -4.80 22.24
N SER A 131 -8.58 -5.50 21.20
CA SER A 131 -7.64 -6.62 21.29
C SER A 131 -6.87 -6.77 20.00
N TYR A 132 -5.67 -7.35 20.04
CA TYR A 132 -4.91 -7.58 18.81
C TYR A 132 -5.50 -8.78 18.05
N ALA A 133 -6.42 -8.49 17.14
CA ALA A 133 -7.33 -9.47 16.54
C ALA A 133 -7.12 -9.69 15.03
N SER A 134 -6.10 -9.07 14.44
CA SER A 134 -5.68 -9.38 13.08
C SER A 134 -4.18 -9.23 12.90
N HIS A 135 -3.52 -10.31 12.52
CA HIS A 135 -2.07 -10.35 12.28
C HIS A 135 -1.68 -9.95 10.86
N LYS A 136 -2.59 -9.32 10.10
CA LYS A 136 -2.40 -8.95 8.68
C LYS A 136 -1.06 -8.25 8.42
N ALA A 137 -0.73 -7.21 9.18
CA ALA A 137 0.47 -6.40 8.96
C ALA A 137 1.76 -7.23 9.11
N VAL A 138 1.86 -8.03 10.18
CA VAL A 138 3.03 -8.88 10.42
C VAL A 138 3.12 -10.04 9.43
N ASN A 139 1.97 -10.59 9.01
CA ASN A 139 1.91 -11.67 8.04
C ASN A 139 2.36 -11.20 6.66
N GLU A 140 1.86 -10.05 6.18
CA GLU A 140 2.32 -9.46 4.91
C GLU A 140 3.80 -9.09 4.95
N TYR A 141 4.31 -8.57 6.07
CA TYR A 141 5.74 -8.32 6.23
C TYR A 141 6.58 -9.60 6.13
N LYS A 142 6.16 -10.68 6.81
CA LYS A 142 6.84 -11.98 6.76
C LYS A 142 6.77 -12.60 5.37
N GLU A 143 5.63 -12.50 4.69
CA GLU A 143 5.42 -12.95 3.32
C GLU A 143 6.36 -12.23 2.34
N ALA A 144 6.40 -10.90 2.39
CA ALA A 144 7.33 -10.10 1.57
C ALA A 144 8.79 -10.48 1.84
N LYS A 145 9.16 -10.69 3.11
CA LYS A 145 10.50 -11.12 3.52
C LYS A 145 10.83 -12.54 3.06
N GLY A 146 9.85 -13.45 3.05
CA GLY A 146 9.99 -14.81 2.53
C GLY A 146 10.27 -14.82 1.04
N ASN A 147 9.45 -14.10 0.26
CA ASN A 147 9.62 -13.94 -1.19
C ASN A 147 10.97 -13.28 -1.55
N SER A 148 11.48 -12.42 -0.67
CA SER A 148 12.78 -11.76 -0.79
C SER A 148 13.99 -12.68 -0.56
N ARG A 149 13.82 -13.81 0.12
CA ARG A 149 14.89 -14.80 0.36
C ARG A 149 15.00 -15.84 -0.76
N SER A 150 13.89 -16.12 -1.45
CA SER A 150 13.86 -17.01 -2.62
C SER A 150 14.41 -16.35 -3.88
N ASP A 151 14.28 -15.02 -4.01
CA ASP A 151 14.94 -14.22 -5.06
C ASP A 151 16.20 -13.55 -4.45
N GLU A 152 17.39 -14.15 -4.63
CA GLU A 152 18.69 -13.79 -4.01
C GLU A 152 19.15 -12.31 -4.14
N LYS A 153 18.37 -11.42 -4.76
CA LYS A 153 18.69 -9.99 -4.98
C LYS A 153 18.17 -9.02 -3.91
N LEU A 154 17.29 -9.44 -2.99
CA LEU A 154 16.63 -8.50 -2.04
C LEU A 154 17.33 -8.35 -0.68
N LEU A 155 18.35 -9.16 -0.37
CA LEU A 155 19.01 -9.15 0.94
C LEU A 155 19.95 -7.96 1.19
N SER A 156 20.32 -7.19 0.16
CA SER A 156 21.21 -6.02 0.32
C SER A 156 20.49 -4.77 0.84
N VAL A 157 19.15 -4.73 0.85
CA VAL A 157 18.36 -3.59 1.34
C VAL A 157 18.14 -3.64 2.86
N PHE A 158 18.30 -4.81 3.49
CA PHE A 158 17.86 -5.06 4.86
C PHE A 158 18.97 -5.44 5.85
N ARG A 159 20.25 -5.30 5.48
CA ARG A 159 21.35 -5.39 6.46
C ARG A 159 21.61 -4.04 7.12
N GLU A 160 21.43 -4.05 8.44
CA GLU A 160 21.96 -3.11 9.44
C GLU A 160 21.21 -1.78 9.70
N GLY A 161 20.65 -1.69 10.91
CA GLY A 161 20.47 -0.43 11.65
C GLY A 161 19.59 0.62 11.00
N VAL A 162 18.26 0.45 11.07
CA VAL A 162 17.32 1.55 10.80
C VAL A 162 17.46 2.60 11.91
N LYS A 163 18.41 3.53 11.76
CA LYS A 163 18.34 4.83 12.41
C LYS A 163 17.23 5.61 11.70
N TYR A 164 16.11 5.82 12.38
CA TYR A 164 15.00 6.59 11.84
C TYR A 164 15.40 8.07 11.74
N GLY A 165 15.87 8.48 10.56
CA GLY A 165 15.99 9.89 10.19
C GLY A 165 14.75 10.27 9.40
N ALA A 166 13.87 11.09 9.99
CA ALA A 166 12.67 11.55 9.29
C ALA A 166 13.08 12.29 8.00
N GLY A 167 12.59 11.82 6.84
CA GLY A 167 12.83 12.48 5.55
C GLY A 167 11.66 13.36 5.13
N ILE A 168 11.94 14.29 4.22
CA ILE A 168 10.95 15.22 3.66
C ILE A 168 10.68 14.82 2.22
N GLY A 169 9.43 14.49 1.92
CA GLY A 169 8.98 14.00 0.61
C GLY A 169 7.83 14.84 0.04
N PRO A 170 8.11 16.02 -0.53
CA PRO A 170 7.08 17.00 -0.91
C PRO A 170 6.28 16.64 -2.17
N GLY A 171 6.61 15.54 -2.86
CA GLY A 171 5.96 15.16 -4.10
C GLY A 171 6.66 15.73 -5.34
N VAL A 172 7.21 14.87 -6.19
CA VAL A 172 7.92 15.27 -7.42
C VAL A 172 7.02 15.32 -8.65
N TYR A 173 5.81 14.79 -8.55
CA TYR A 173 4.78 14.93 -9.57
C TYR A 173 3.39 14.76 -8.95
N ASP A 174 2.41 15.32 -9.66
CA ASP A 174 1.01 15.31 -9.29
C ASP A 174 0.33 14.00 -9.74
N ILE A 175 -0.07 13.16 -8.78
CA ILE A 175 -0.83 11.94 -9.08
C ILE A 175 -2.28 12.25 -9.45
N HIS A 176 -2.78 13.47 -9.29
CA HIS A 176 -4.12 13.87 -9.73
C HIS A 176 -4.23 14.13 -11.25
N SER A 177 -3.09 14.19 -11.93
CA SER A 177 -3.00 14.33 -13.37
C SER A 177 -2.73 12.98 -14.08
N PRO A 178 -3.37 12.70 -15.24
CA PRO A 178 -3.08 11.51 -16.06
C PRO A 178 -1.75 11.60 -16.82
N ARG A 179 -1.10 12.76 -16.77
CA ARG A 179 0.18 13.03 -17.45
C ARG A 179 1.31 12.22 -16.83
N ILE A 180 2.15 11.64 -17.69
CA ILE A 180 3.39 10.96 -17.31
C ILE A 180 4.55 11.96 -17.49
N PRO A 181 5.09 12.56 -16.41
CA PRO A 181 6.22 13.49 -16.53
C PRO A 181 7.48 12.76 -16.99
N SER A 182 8.33 13.44 -17.77
CA SER A 182 9.60 12.86 -18.22
C SER A 182 10.63 12.78 -17.08
N THR A 183 11.69 12.01 -17.30
CA THR A 183 12.81 11.92 -16.36
C THR A 183 13.45 13.28 -16.09
N GLU A 184 13.60 14.10 -17.14
CA GLU A 184 14.22 15.42 -17.08
C GLU A 184 13.37 16.40 -16.25
N GLU A 185 12.04 16.39 -16.46
CA GLU A 185 11.16 17.26 -15.68
C GLU A 185 11.18 16.89 -14.19
N ILE A 186 11.18 15.59 -13.88
CA ILE A 186 11.28 15.13 -12.50
C ILE A 186 12.65 15.53 -11.91
N ALA A 187 13.73 15.39 -12.69
CA ALA A 187 15.06 15.79 -12.26
C ALA A 187 15.14 17.30 -11.95
N ASP A 188 14.55 18.15 -12.79
CA ASP A 188 14.47 19.60 -12.56
C ASP A 188 13.71 19.94 -11.27
N ARG A 189 12.61 19.23 -10.98
CA ARG A 189 11.86 19.40 -9.73
C ARG A 189 12.69 18.98 -8.52
N ILE A 190 13.41 17.86 -8.60
CA ILE A 190 14.31 17.42 -7.52
C ILE A 190 15.44 18.44 -7.32
N ASN A 191 16.04 18.99 -8.38
CA ASN A 191 17.07 20.02 -8.27
C ASN A 191 16.56 21.28 -7.57
N LYS A 192 15.32 21.71 -7.85
CA LYS A 192 14.67 22.81 -7.13
C LYS A 192 14.49 22.49 -5.63
N MET A 193 14.17 21.25 -5.29
CA MET A 193 14.07 20.82 -3.88
C MET A 193 15.44 20.78 -3.21
N LEU A 194 16.49 20.32 -3.91
CA LEU A 194 17.86 20.26 -3.41
C LEU A 194 18.50 21.65 -3.19
N ALA A 195 17.97 22.69 -3.83
CA ALA A 195 18.37 24.07 -3.54
C ALA A 195 17.97 24.53 -2.13
N VAL A 196 17.05 23.81 -1.47
CA VAL A 196 16.50 24.16 -0.15
C VAL A 196 16.69 23.04 0.88
N LEU A 197 16.69 21.78 0.46
CA LEU A 197 16.74 20.60 1.32
C LEU A 197 18.06 19.85 1.18
N GLU A 198 18.62 19.39 2.31
CA GLU A 198 19.82 18.56 2.29
C GLU A 198 19.59 17.20 1.60
N THR A 199 20.61 16.70 0.91
CA THR A 199 20.52 15.46 0.10
C THR A 199 20.23 14.19 0.91
N ASN A 200 20.54 14.18 2.20
CA ASN A 200 20.32 13.10 3.16
C ASN A 200 18.88 13.04 3.69
N ILE A 201 18.15 14.18 3.69
CA ILE A 201 16.77 14.27 4.18
C ILE A 201 15.72 14.25 3.06
N LEU A 202 16.10 14.55 1.81
CA LEU A 202 15.16 14.56 0.68
C LEU A 202 14.74 13.15 0.23
N TRP A 203 13.43 12.91 0.21
CA TRP A 203 12.78 11.73 -0.35
C TRP A 203 12.14 12.05 -1.70
N VAL A 204 12.29 11.13 -2.65
CA VAL A 204 11.68 11.25 -3.98
C VAL A 204 10.46 10.34 -4.03
N ASN A 205 9.27 10.95 -4.05
CA ASN A 205 7.96 10.31 -4.00
C ASN A 205 6.92 11.12 -4.82
N PRO A 206 5.78 10.51 -5.21
CA PRO A 206 4.60 11.26 -5.65
C PRO A 206 3.97 12.06 -4.50
N ASP A 207 3.23 13.11 -4.82
CA ASP A 207 2.52 14.01 -3.89
C ASP A 207 1.54 13.30 -2.94
N CYS A 208 0.71 12.38 -3.45
CA CYS A 208 -0.39 11.75 -2.70
C CYS A 208 -0.40 10.21 -2.80
N GLY A 209 0.74 9.59 -3.15
CA GLY A 209 0.82 8.15 -3.40
C GLY A 209 0.32 7.72 -4.77
N LEU A 210 -0.13 6.47 -4.90
CA LEU A 210 -0.49 5.88 -6.21
C LEU A 210 -1.91 5.29 -6.27
N LYS A 211 -2.73 5.44 -5.23
CA LYS A 211 -4.00 4.71 -5.08
C LYS A 211 -5.05 5.03 -6.16
N THR A 212 -4.94 6.16 -6.85
CA THR A 212 -6.00 6.71 -7.73
C THR A 212 -5.73 6.57 -9.23
N ARG A 213 -4.71 5.81 -9.66
CA ARG A 213 -4.27 5.76 -11.07
C ARG A 213 -4.21 4.38 -11.71
N LYS A 214 -4.23 4.35 -13.05
CA LYS A 214 -4.12 3.12 -13.85
C LYS A 214 -2.66 2.69 -13.95
N TYR A 215 -2.41 1.38 -14.07
CA TYR A 215 -1.07 0.83 -14.22
C TYR A 215 -0.30 1.39 -15.43
N THR A 216 -1.01 1.69 -16.53
CA THR A 216 -0.43 2.30 -17.74
C THR A 216 0.09 3.71 -17.52
N GLU A 217 -0.37 4.40 -16.47
CA GLU A 217 0.06 5.74 -16.07
C GLU A 217 1.14 5.63 -14.98
N VAL A 218 0.88 4.79 -13.96
CA VAL A 218 1.74 4.61 -12.78
C VAL A 218 3.10 4.03 -13.15
N LYS A 219 3.14 2.96 -13.95
CA LYS A 219 4.39 2.25 -14.25
C LYS A 219 5.43 3.16 -14.92
N PRO A 220 5.12 3.86 -16.02
CA PRO A 220 6.11 4.74 -16.65
C PRO A 220 6.45 5.97 -15.78
N ALA A 221 5.49 6.53 -15.03
CA ALA A 221 5.77 7.64 -14.11
C ALA A 221 6.78 7.23 -13.02
N LEU A 222 6.64 6.02 -12.46
CA LEU A 222 7.60 5.48 -11.49
C LEU A 222 8.97 5.20 -12.12
N GLN A 223 9.01 4.68 -13.34
CA GLN A 223 10.26 4.45 -14.06
C GLN A 223 11.02 5.76 -14.28
N ASN A 224 10.33 6.81 -14.73
CA ASN A 224 10.91 8.14 -14.92
C ASN A 224 11.37 8.74 -13.58
N MET A 225 10.57 8.60 -12.51
CA MET A 225 10.93 9.09 -11.18
C MET A 225 12.20 8.42 -10.64
N VAL A 226 12.31 7.09 -10.77
CA VAL A 226 13.52 6.37 -10.34
C VAL A 226 14.71 6.71 -11.24
N ALA A 227 14.51 6.85 -12.55
CA ALA A 227 15.57 7.27 -13.47
C ALA A 227 16.12 8.64 -13.08
N ALA A 228 15.26 9.61 -12.76
CA ALA A 228 15.65 10.94 -12.32
C ALA A 228 16.44 10.90 -11.01
N ALA A 229 15.95 10.13 -10.03
CA ALA A 229 16.66 9.94 -8.77
C ALA A 229 18.04 9.28 -8.93
N LYS A 230 18.18 8.32 -9.86
CA LYS A 230 19.47 7.68 -10.19
C LYS A 230 20.41 8.68 -10.87
N LEU A 231 19.93 9.40 -11.88
CA LEU A 231 20.69 10.44 -12.60
C LEU A 231 21.32 11.44 -11.62
N LEU A 232 20.51 12.02 -10.73
CA LEU A 232 20.99 13.04 -9.80
C LEU A 232 21.93 12.48 -8.73
N ARG A 233 21.75 11.22 -8.29
CA ARG A 233 22.71 10.58 -7.39
C ARG A 233 24.09 10.43 -8.04
N THR A 234 24.13 10.07 -9.32
CA THR A 234 25.40 9.98 -10.07
C THR A 234 26.06 11.35 -10.17
N GLN A 235 25.30 12.38 -10.56
CA GLN A 235 25.82 13.74 -10.68
C GLN A 235 26.38 14.29 -9.34
N LEU A 236 25.64 14.09 -8.24
CA LEU A 236 26.07 14.52 -6.91
C LEU A 236 27.27 13.74 -6.38
N ALA A 237 27.44 12.48 -6.81
CA ALA A 237 28.62 11.70 -6.46
C ALA A 237 29.86 12.14 -7.26
N SER A 238 29.69 12.56 -8.51
CA SER A 238 30.77 13.10 -9.35
C SER A 238 31.17 14.55 -9.02
N ALA A 239 30.32 15.29 -8.31
CA ALA A 239 30.57 16.67 -7.88
C ALA A 239 31.24 16.78 -6.49
N LYS A 240 31.51 15.64 -5.83
CA LYS A 240 32.29 15.54 -4.59
C LYS A 240 33.74 15.20 -4.90
#